data_AF-A0A1M6H9I9-F1
#
_entry.id   AF-A0A1M6H9I9-F1
#
_cell.length_a   1.000
_cell.length_b   1.000
_cell.length_c   1.000
_cell.angle_alpha   90.00
_cell.angle_beta   90.00
_cell.angle_gamma   90.00
#
_symmetry.space_group_name_H-M   'P 1'
#
loop_
_entity.id
_entity.type
_entity.pdbx_description
1 polymer ?
#
loop_
_entity_poly.entity_id
_entity_poly.type
_entity_poly.pdbx_seq_one_letter_code
_entity_poly.pdbx_strand_id
1 'polypeptide(L)'
;MKIATPILALALPCSVLAQQAEPVKISPPLQQTVKQLDTDGIHFSITNIKGDLSEFSTLIDKIFLGVLKKESPELSKLSATKILEISGLTLAQTIGRSSKHVGDFYHNRTFIETKGSDRGLLSLIGNTPQPWASASYAPAGADLVVESNINLKLVPQTLREIATMLPGEQASQLEAFLDGPLPATQSRIGETLEKLDLRYSLIVDLDESKTWKGPDGEDYPAVYYCTRIDGAAKTLWPLYKDMLGSVIKYSSKGNVHTIVIPEKMDTPWGPSQPVCVIDTDKNQIWMAFDQGFLDKCLSSEAKLADSESYQKATNRLPQQGFAHAYISGAACKQLLTLSKFGSLLAEGDEDMAFLKGMIDPEVLNKTLTSPFGYAWAARHDRNGLLLAGNSPVPDKGSNKVMNSTFMAAGLSAMSYGPIMRNIKASKRTQSIQEVKNLCMACYSYAEDHDGNFPKSLQDLTKDGYVDNLQDLITIDFPEKGMKVKYLPGFTMTSKASNILMFSEADEDGQVIVCRLDGSVKVETEEELVQALKAQKR
;
A
#
# COMPACT_ATOMS: atom_id res chain seq x y z
N MET A 1 14.38 -64.51 -23.15
CA MET A 1 14.49 -63.29 -22.34
C MET A 1 13.86 -62.13 -23.10
N LYS A 2 12.55 -61.95 -22.87
CA LYS A 2 11.67 -60.81 -23.20
C LYS A 2 10.48 -61.06 -22.27
N ILE A 3 10.37 -60.30 -21.17
CA ILE A 3 9.30 -60.49 -20.20
C ILE A 3 8.32 -59.35 -20.40
N ALA A 4 7.10 -59.74 -20.80
CA ALA A 4 5.96 -58.88 -20.99
C ALA A 4 5.46 -58.36 -19.64
N THR A 5 5.14 -57.06 -19.57
CA THR A 5 4.51 -56.43 -18.42
C THR A 5 2.99 -56.61 -18.53
N PRO A 6 2.32 -57.26 -17.56
CA PRO A 6 0.87 -57.37 -17.58
C PRO A 6 0.23 -56.11 -16.97
N ILE A 7 -0.77 -55.59 -17.68
CA ILE A 7 -1.73 -54.59 -17.22
C ILE A 7 -2.59 -55.24 -16.12
N LEU A 8 -2.52 -54.71 -14.90
CA LEU A 8 -3.40 -55.11 -13.80
C LEU A 8 -4.61 -54.17 -13.76
N ALA A 9 -5.71 -54.57 -14.41
CA ALA A 9 -7.02 -53.97 -14.24
C ALA A 9 -7.66 -54.54 -12.96
N LEU A 10 -7.67 -53.77 -11.87
CA LEU A 10 -8.45 -54.07 -10.67
C LEU A 10 -9.87 -53.52 -10.85
N ALA A 11 -10.75 -54.36 -11.41
CA ALA A 11 -12.19 -54.17 -11.30
C ALA A 11 -12.63 -54.63 -9.89
N LEU A 12 -12.93 -53.69 -9.00
CA LEU A 12 -13.60 -53.98 -7.73
C LEU A 12 -15.13 -53.95 -7.98
N PRO A 13 -15.88 -54.99 -7.59
CA PRO A 13 -17.34 -54.94 -7.62
C PRO A 13 -17.84 -53.97 -6.54
N CYS A 14 -18.49 -52.89 -6.97
CA CYS A 14 -19.28 -52.00 -6.13
C CYS A 14 -20.48 -52.77 -5.55
N SER A 15 -20.30 -53.35 -4.37
CA SER A 15 -21.43 -53.69 -3.50
C SER A 15 -21.84 -52.44 -2.73
N VAL A 16 -22.95 -51.84 -3.13
CA VAL A 16 -23.63 -50.74 -2.44
C VAL A 16 -24.08 -51.23 -1.06
N LEU A 17 -23.26 -50.98 -0.04
CA LEU A 17 -23.73 -50.82 1.33
C LEU A 17 -24.04 -49.34 1.52
N ALA A 18 -25.29 -48.97 1.27
CA ALA A 18 -25.85 -47.74 1.79
C ALA A 18 -25.98 -47.87 3.32
N GLN A 19 -24.85 -47.87 4.03
CA GLN A 19 -24.84 -47.49 5.43
C GLN A 19 -25.33 -46.05 5.48
N GLN A 20 -26.51 -45.83 6.06
CA GLN A 20 -26.95 -44.52 6.49
C GLN A 20 -25.86 -43.99 7.42
N ALA A 21 -24.94 -43.20 6.89
CA ALA A 21 -23.98 -42.47 7.69
C ALA A 21 -24.81 -41.64 8.67
N GLU A 22 -24.61 -41.84 9.97
CA GLU A 22 -25.23 -40.96 10.97
C GLU A 22 -24.91 -39.50 10.57
N PRO A 23 -25.88 -38.58 10.63
CA PRO A 23 -25.63 -37.19 10.29
C PRO A 23 -24.45 -36.71 11.14
N VAL A 24 -23.43 -36.17 10.47
CA VAL A 24 -22.22 -35.65 11.12
C VAL A 24 -22.64 -34.65 12.20
N LYS A 25 -22.38 -34.99 13.46
CA LYS A 25 -22.70 -34.12 14.60
C LYS A 25 -21.71 -32.96 14.62
N ILE A 26 -22.16 -31.78 14.20
CA ILE A 26 -21.39 -30.54 14.25
C ILE A 26 -21.49 -29.97 15.67
N SER A 27 -20.35 -29.77 16.32
CA SER A 27 -20.32 -29.25 17.69
C SER A 27 -20.92 -27.84 17.75
N PRO A 28 -21.61 -27.45 18.84
CA PRO A 28 -22.26 -26.16 18.95
C PRO A 28 -21.39 -24.94 18.61
N PRO A 29 -20.11 -24.86 19.01
CA PRO A 29 -19.23 -23.72 18.67
C PRO A 29 -19.00 -23.54 17.17
N LEU A 30 -19.18 -24.58 16.37
CA LEU A 30 -18.91 -24.56 14.93
C LEU A 30 -20.14 -24.19 14.09
N GLN A 31 -21.34 -24.30 14.67
CA GLN A 31 -22.59 -24.17 13.92
C GLN A 31 -22.76 -22.81 13.25
N GLN A 32 -22.28 -21.73 13.88
CA GLN A 32 -22.41 -20.40 13.32
C GLN A 32 -21.61 -20.25 12.02
N THR A 33 -20.39 -20.78 12.00
CA THR A 33 -19.52 -20.77 10.83
C THR A 33 -20.06 -21.65 9.72
N VAL A 34 -20.63 -22.82 10.04
CA VAL A 34 -21.25 -23.69 9.02
C VAL A 34 -22.41 -23.00 8.29
N LYS A 35 -23.22 -22.17 8.97
CA LYS A 35 -24.32 -21.42 8.33
C LYS A 35 -23.84 -20.43 7.27
N GLN A 36 -22.56 -20.08 7.27
CA GLN A 36 -21.96 -19.09 6.36
C GLN A 36 -21.25 -19.74 5.17
N LEU A 37 -21.31 -21.07 5.05
CA LEU A 37 -20.55 -21.86 4.09
C LEU A 37 -21.46 -22.78 3.28
N ASP A 38 -20.97 -23.21 2.12
CA ASP A 38 -21.63 -24.20 1.28
C ASP A 38 -21.17 -25.61 1.68
N THR A 39 -22.10 -26.41 2.22
CA THR A 39 -21.80 -27.78 2.70
C THR A 39 -21.92 -28.85 1.61
N ASP A 40 -22.45 -28.49 0.44
CA ASP A 40 -22.66 -29.37 -0.72
C ASP A 40 -21.64 -29.12 -1.85
N GLY A 41 -20.52 -28.47 -1.51
CA GLY A 41 -19.41 -28.20 -2.42
C GLY A 41 -18.41 -29.35 -2.55
N ILE A 42 -17.36 -29.11 -3.35
CA ILE A 42 -16.23 -30.03 -3.52
C ILE A 42 -15.18 -29.89 -2.42
N HIS A 43 -15.31 -28.87 -1.57
CA HIS A 43 -14.52 -28.67 -0.38
C HIS A 43 -15.39 -28.03 0.69
N PHE A 44 -15.22 -28.52 1.91
CA PHE A 44 -15.78 -27.97 3.12
C PHE A 44 -14.80 -28.28 4.26
N SER A 45 -14.38 -27.26 5.00
CA SER A 45 -13.56 -27.41 6.18
C SER A 45 -13.97 -26.41 7.25
N ILE A 46 -13.84 -26.81 8.50
CA ILE A 46 -14.11 -25.94 9.64
C ILE A 46 -13.16 -26.34 10.77
N THR A 47 -12.51 -25.34 11.34
CA THR A 47 -11.50 -25.51 12.38
C THR A 47 -11.82 -24.54 13.51
N ASN A 48 -11.85 -25.06 14.74
CA ASN A 48 -11.81 -24.24 15.93
C ASN A 48 -10.35 -23.83 16.15
N ILE A 49 -10.09 -22.52 16.17
CA ILE A 49 -8.76 -21.92 16.33
C ILE A 49 -8.68 -21.09 17.62
N LYS A 50 -9.70 -21.20 18.47
CA LYS A 50 -9.80 -20.43 19.71
C LYS A 50 -8.65 -20.82 20.65
N GLY A 51 -7.76 -19.86 20.89
CA GLY A 51 -6.62 -20.03 21.79
C GLY A 51 -5.33 -20.44 21.07
N ASP A 52 -5.43 -21.08 19.90
CA ASP A 52 -4.27 -21.55 19.12
C ASP A 52 -3.28 -20.41 18.80
N LEU A 53 -3.79 -19.24 18.40
CA LEU A 53 -2.95 -18.06 18.12
C LEU A 53 -2.25 -17.52 19.38
N SER A 54 -2.90 -17.61 20.54
CA SER A 54 -2.31 -17.21 21.83
C SER A 54 -1.24 -18.22 22.31
N GLU A 55 -1.44 -19.51 22.03
CA GLU A 55 -0.42 -20.53 22.27
C GLU A 55 0.79 -20.31 21.36
N PHE A 56 0.55 -20.02 20.09
CA PHE A 56 1.61 -19.71 19.12
C PHE A 56 2.38 -18.43 19.47
N SER A 57 1.70 -17.36 19.91
CA SER A 57 2.38 -16.13 20.34
C SER A 57 3.25 -16.37 21.57
N THR A 58 2.80 -17.23 22.49
CA THR A 58 3.59 -17.62 23.66
C THR A 58 4.88 -18.34 23.24
N LEU A 59 4.84 -19.13 22.17
CA LEU A 59 6.03 -19.78 21.63
C LEU A 59 7.01 -18.75 21.03
N ILE A 60 6.50 -17.78 20.24
CA ILE A 60 7.30 -16.69 19.68
C ILE A 60 7.95 -15.87 20.79
N ASP A 61 7.18 -15.51 21.81
CA ASP A 61 7.65 -14.75 22.98
C ASP A 61 8.80 -15.47 23.69
N LYS A 62 8.68 -16.79 23.88
CA LYS A 62 9.69 -17.60 24.60
C LYS A 62 10.95 -17.86 23.78
N ILE A 63 10.80 -18.20 22.50
CA ILE A 63 11.92 -18.66 21.67
C ILE A 63 12.61 -17.47 21.00
N PHE A 64 11.89 -16.74 20.17
CA PHE A 64 12.49 -15.71 19.32
C PHE A 64 12.73 -14.43 20.09
N LEU A 65 11.68 -13.89 20.73
CA LEU A 65 11.82 -12.65 21.49
C LEU A 65 12.63 -12.86 22.77
N GLY A 66 12.59 -14.05 23.37
CA GLY A 66 13.42 -14.39 24.52
C GLY A 66 14.92 -14.35 24.22
N VAL A 67 15.35 -14.69 23.00
CA VAL A 67 16.74 -14.56 22.55
C VAL A 67 17.06 -13.10 22.24
N LEU A 68 16.23 -12.45 21.43
CA LEU A 68 16.44 -11.04 21.04
C LEU A 68 16.49 -10.10 22.25
N LYS A 69 15.66 -10.32 23.27
CA LYS A 69 15.67 -9.51 24.50
C LYS A 69 16.93 -9.68 25.35
N LYS A 70 17.64 -10.81 25.22
CA LYS A 70 18.92 -11.01 25.92
C LYS A 70 20.05 -10.26 25.23
N GLU A 71 19.99 -10.14 23.91
CA GLU A 71 20.98 -9.44 23.10
C GLU A 71 20.70 -7.92 23.05
N SER A 72 19.42 -7.54 23.11
CA SER A 72 18.91 -6.16 23.04
C SER A 72 17.91 -5.88 24.18
N PRO A 73 18.38 -5.47 25.38
CA PRO A 73 17.55 -5.17 26.54
C PRO A 73 16.45 -4.12 26.31
N GLU A 74 16.67 -3.20 25.35
CA GLU A 74 15.72 -2.20 24.90
C GLU A 74 14.42 -2.81 24.35
N LEU A 75 14.46 -4.02 23.80
CA LEU A 75 13.30 -4.75 23.28
C LEU A 75 12.54 -5.52 24.37
N SER A 76 12.92 -5.39 25.65
CA SER A 76 12.32 -6.13 26.77
C SER A 76 10.79 -6.01 26.86
N LYS A 77 10.22 -4.88 26.41
CA LYS A 77 8.78 -4.60 26.40
C LYS A 77 8.01 -5.22 25.23
N LEU A 78 8.69 -5.64 24.16
CA LEU A 78 8.06 -6.22 22.97
C LEU A 78 7.37 -7.54 23.34
N SER A 79 6.14 -7.76 22.88
CA SER A 79 5.43 -9.02 23.12
C SER A 79 4.62 -9.40 21.91
N ALA A 80 4.89 -10.58 21.35
CA ALA A 80 4.10 -11.18 20.28
C ALA A 80 2.66 -11.39 20.73
N THR A 81 2.43 -11.78 21.99
CA THR A 81 1.09 -11.93 22.56
C THR A 81 0.33 -10.61 22.55
N LYS A 82 0.92 -9.52 23.07
CA LYS A 82 0.29 -8.21 23.05
C LYS A 82 0.06 -7.69 21.63
N ILE A 83 0.98 -7.92 20.70
CA ILE A 83 0.80 -7.55 19.28
C ILE A 83 -0.40 -8.28 18.68
N LEU A 84 -0.53 -9.60 18.92
CA LEU A 84 -1.68 -10.35 18.42
C LEU A 84 -2.99 -9.92 19.09
N GLU A 85 -2.96 -9.53 20.37
CA GLU A 85 -4.12 -8.99 21.08
C GLU A 85 -4.54 -7.62 20.53
N ILE A 86 -3.60 -6.68 20.40
CA ILE A 86 -3.84 -5.33 19.86
C ILE A 86 -4.31 -5.41 18.41
N SER A 87 -3.77 -6.33 17.61
CA SER A 87 -4.25 -6.54 16.24
C SER A 87 -5.66 -7.13 16.15
N GLY A 88 -6.20 -7.66 17.25
CA GLY A 88 -7.50 -8.31 17.31
C GLY A 88 -7.52 -9.72 16.70
N LEU A 89 -6.39 -10.27 16.26
CA LEU A 89 -6.33 -11.59 15.62
C LEU A 89 -6.69 -12.73 16.59
N THR A 90 -6.40 -12.57 17.89
CA THR A 90 -6.75 -13.53 18.94
C THR A 90 -8.27 -13.68 19.15
N LEU A 91 -9.07 -12.78 18.58
CA LEU A 91 -10.53 -12.80 18.69
C LEU A 91 -11.15 -13.88 17.81
N ALA A 92 -10.43 -14.36 16.79
CA ALA A 92 -10.88 -15.41 15.90
C ALA A 92 -11.13 -16.71 16.69
N GLN A 93 -12.36 -17.21 16.64
CA GLN A 93 -12.77 -18.43 17.34
C GLN A 93 -12.73 -19.63 16.40
N THR A 94 -13.31 -19.46 15.22
CA THR A 94 -13.41 -20.51 14.22
C THR A 94 -13.11 -19.92 12.86
N ILE A 95 -12.49 -20.73 12.01
CA ILE A 95 -12.34 -20.46 10.59
C ILE A 95 -12.98 -21.60 9.84
N GLY A 96 -13.79 -21.27 8.85
CA GLY A 96 -14.33 -22.27 7.94
C GLY A 96 -14.23 -21.83 6.50
N ARG A 97 -14.12 -22.82 5.62
CA ARG A 97 -13.96 -22.63 4.18
C ARG A 97 -14.87 -23.58 3.43
N SER A 98 -15.39 -23.12 2.31
CA SER A 98 -16.09 -23.98 1.35
C SER A 98 -15.77 -23.57 -0.07
N SER A 99 -15.80 -24.54 -0.97
CA SER A 99 -15.69 -24.31 -2.40
C SER A 99 -16.71 -25.15 -3.15
N LYS A 100 -17.55 -24.50 -3.94
CA LYS A 100 -18.61 -25.12 -4.72
C LYS A 100 -18.50 -24.72 -6.18
N HIS A 101 -18.60 -25.69 -7.09
CA HIS A 101 -18.64 -25.39 -8.52
C HIS A 101 -20.01 -24.80 -8.90
N VAL A 102 -20.02 -23.63 -9.54
CA VAL A 102 -21.20 -22.85 -9.91
C VAL A 102 -20.98 -22.23 -11.29
N GLY A 103 -21.65 -22.77 -12.31
CA GLY A 103 -21.45 -22.31 -13.68
C GLY A 103 -20.00 -22.52 -14.10
N ASP A 104 -19.33 -21.42 -14.48
CA ASP A 104 -17.93 -21.42 -14.94
C ASP A 104 -16.91 -21.17 -13.81
N PHE A 105 -17.35 -21.10 -12.56
CA PHE A 105 -16.50 -20.75 -11.42
C PHE A 105 -16.58 -21.75 -10.28
N TYR A 106 -15.57 -21.70 -9.43
CA TYR A 106 -15.68 -22.09 -8.04
C TYR A 106 -16.11 -20.87 -7.22
N HIS A 107 -17.29 -20.98 -6.61
CA HIS A 107 -17.72 -20.08 -5.56
C HIS A 107 -17.05 -20.50 -4.25
N ASN A 108 -16.10 -19.69 -3.81
CA ASN A 108 -15.29 -19.91 -2.63
C ASN A 108 -15.79 -19.00 -1.51
N ARG A 109 -15.92 -19.54 -0.30
CA ARG A 109 -16.32 -18.79 0.89
C ARG A 109 -15.34 -19.11 2.01
N THR A 110 -14.89 -18.08 2.70
CA THR A 110 -14.17 -18.17 3.97
C THR A 110 -14.94 -17.37 5.00
N PHE A 111 -15.24 -17.97 6.14
CA PHE A 111 -15.84 -17.28 7.28
C PHE A 111 -14.90 -17.35 8.47
N ILE A 112 -14.63 -16.18 9.07
CA ILE A 112 -13.84 -16.03 10.28
C ILE A 112 -14.78 -15.53 11.37
N GLU A 113 -15.05 -16.37 12.37
CA GLU A 113 -15.93 -16.02 13.48
C GLU A 113 -15.16 -15.21 14.53
N THR A 114 -15.62 -14.00 14.82
CA THR A 114 -15.02 -13.08 15.81
C THR A 114 -16.01 -12.74 16.93
N LYS A 115 -17.19 -13.37 16.95
CA LYS A 115 -18.31 -13.05 17.85
C LYS A 115 -18.75 -11.58 17.77
N GLY A 116 -18.57 -10.97 16.60
CA GLY A 116 -18.94 -9.58 16.34
C GLY A 116 -17.96 -8.56 16.91
N SER A 117 -16.74 -8.97 17.28
CA SER A 117 -15.71 -8.03 17.71
C SER A 117 -15.07 -7.32 16.53
N ASP A 118 -14.85 -6.02 16.70
CA ASP A 118 -14.35 -5.05 15.72
C ASP A 118 -13.12 -4.29 16.26
N ARG A 119 -12.29 -4.93 17.09
CA ARG A 119 -11.10 -4.30 17.68
C ARG A 119 -9.83 -4.51 16.84
N GLY A 120 -8.84 -3.67 17.07
CA GLY A 120 -7.52 -3.80 16.46
C GLY A 120 -7.53 -3.56 14.95
N LEU A 121 -6.85 -4.40 14.17
CA LEU A 121 -6.84 -4.31 12.71
C LEU A 121 -8.24 -4.52 12.10
N LEU A 122 -9.11 -5.27 12.79
CA LEU A 122 -10.51 -5.44 12.37
C LEU A 122 -11.35 -4.18 12.55
N SER A 123 -10.87 -3.20 13.32
CA SER A 123 -11.53 -1.90 13.42
C SER A 123 -11.31 -1.03 12.18
N LEU A 124 -10.20 -1.27 11.46
CA LEU A 124 -9.82 -0.50 10.30
C LEU A 124 -10.69 -0.82 9.08
N ILE A 125 -11.32 -1.98 9.06
CA ILE A 125 -12.13 -2.44 7.92
C ILE A 125 -13.55 -1.86 7.87
N GLY A 126 -13.87 -0.82 8.63
CA GLY A 126 -15.12 -0.06 8.47
C GLY A 126 -16.38 -0.81 8.92
N ASN A 127 -17.04 -0.31 9.96
CA ASN A 127 -18.03 -1.06 10.73
C ASN A 127 -19.42 -1.09 10.05
N THR A 128 -19.62 -0.30 8.99
CA THR A 128 -20.89 -0.17 8.28
C THR A 128 -20.76 -0.73 6.87
N PRO A 129 -21.42 -1.85 6.53
CA PRO A 129 -21.45 -2.36 5.16
C PRO A 129 -22.02 -1.29 4.22
N GLN A 130 -21.27 -0.96 3.16
CA GLN A 130 -21.74 -0.03 2.12
C GLN A 130 -21.89 -0.77 0.79
N PRO A 131 -22.90 -0.41 -0.04
CA PRO A 131 -22.96 -0.89 -1.42
C PRO A 131 -21.69 -0.53 -2.18
N TRP A 132 -21.26 -1.42 -3.08
CA TRP A 132 -20.09 -1.16 -3.93
C TRP A 132 -20.35 0.03 -4.85
N ALA A 133 -19.48 1.03 -4.79
CA ALA A 133 -19.64 2.25 -5.57
C ALA A 133 -18.83 2.19 -6.88
N SER A 134 -17.67 1.56 -6.86
CA SER A 134 -16.67 1.56 -7.94
C SER A 134 -17.22 1.14 -9.30
N ALA A 135 -18.05 0.10 -9.35
CA ALA A 135 -18.64 -0.36 -10.60
C ALA A 135 -19.55 0.67 -11.29
N SER A 136 -20.08 1.65 -10.54
CA SER A 136 -20.97 2.70 -11.07
C SER A 136 -20.23 3.86 -11.73
N TYR A 137 -18.91 3.95 -11.58
CA TYR A 137 -18.10 4.99 -12.22
C TYR A 137 -16.88 4.46 -12.97
N ALA A 138 -16.43 3.24 -12.68
CA ALA A 138 -15.45 2.56 -13.51
C ALA A 138 -15.99 2.43 -14.95
N PRO A 139 -15.19 2.77 -15.98
CA PRO A 139 -15.57 2.55 -17.37
C PRO A 139 -15.92 1.07 -17.62
N ALA A 140 -16.82 0.77 -18.56
CA ALA A 140 -17.23 -0.60 -18.86
C ALA A 140 -16.08 -1.54 -19.23
N GLY A 141 -15.00 -1.01 -19.80
CA GLY A 141 -13.78 -1.74 -20.17
C GLY A 141 -12.75 -1.86 -19.05
N ALA A 142 -13.04 -1.43 -17.82
CA ALA A 142 -12.06 -1.48 -16.73
C ALA A 142 -11.58 -2.93 -16.47
N ASP A 143 -10.26 -3.07 -16.39
CA ASP A 143 -9.55 -4.33 -16.29
C ASP A 143 -9.32 -4.76 -14.85
N LEU A 144 -9.16 -3.80 -13.95
CA LEU A 144 -9.07 -4.05 -12.52
C LEU A 144 -9.86 -2.98 -11.79
N VAL A 145 -10.68 -3.42 -10.84
CA VAL A 145 -11.33 -2.56 -9.86
C VAL A 145 -11.05 -3.11 -8.48
N VAL A 146 -10.60 -2.24 -7.59
CA VAL A 146 -10.48 -2.52 -6.15
C VAL A 146 -11.24 -1.44 -5.42
N GLU A 147 -11.98 -1.84 -4.39
CA GLU A 147 -12.67 -0.95 -3.47
C GLU A 147 -12.45 -1.45 -2.05
N SER A 148 -12.14 -0.54 -1.12
CA SER A 148 -12.00 -0.85 0.30
C SER A 148 -12.51 0.29 1.16
N ASN A 149 -13.16 -0.05 2.26
CA ASN A 149 -13.45 0.88 3.35
C ASN A 149 -12.27 0.87 4.32
N ILE A 150 -11.90 2.05 4.80
CA ILE A 150 -10.81 2.26 5.75
C ILE A 150 -11.30 3.22 6.83
N ASN A 151 -11.50 2.71 8.03
CA ASN A 151 -11.87 3.50 9.19
C ASN A 151 -10.61 3.87 9.98
N LEU A 152 -10.21 5.14 9.91
CA LEU A 152 -9.01 5.63 10.59
C LEU A 152 -9.29 6.10 12.03
N LYS A 153 -10.55 6.02 12.49
CA LYS A 153 -10.96 6.54 13.81
C LYS A 153 -10.21 5.94 14.98
N LEU A 154 -9.87 4.66 14.88
CA LEU A 154 -9.21 3.91 15.94
C LEU A 154 -7.70 3.76 15.72
N VAL A 155 -7.15 4.33 14.63
CA VAL A 155 -5.71 4.30 14.35
C VAL A 155 -4.91 4.98 15.46
N PRO A 156 -5.25 6.21 15.91
CA PRO A 156 -4.46 6.86 16.96
C PRO A 156 -4.44 6.03 18.25
N GLN A 157 -5.58 5.54 18.72
CA GLN A 157 -5.63 4.66 19.88
C GLN A 157 -4.76 3.41 19.70
N THR A 158 -4.87 2.74 18.55
CA THR A 158 -4.07 1.54 18.24
C THR A 158 -2.57 1.83 18.26
N LEU A 159 -2.15 2.96 17.67
CA LEU A 159 -0.75 3.38 17.65
C LEU A 159 -0.24 3.71 19.06
N ARG A 160 -1.04 4.35 19.92
CA ARG A 160 -0.69 4.58 21.33
C ARG A 160 -0.56 3.28 22.11
N GLU A 161 -1.44 2.31 21.88
CA GLU A 161 -1.33 0.97 22.47
C GLU A 161 -0.02 0.29 22.03
N ILE A 162 0.37 0.42 20.76
CA ILE A 162 1.66 -0.04 20.24
C ILE A 162 2.84 0.70 20.90
N ALA A 163 2.75 2.01 21.10
CA ALA A 163 3.79 2.82 21.73
C ALA A 163 4.17 2.28 23.12
N THR A 164 3.21 1.72 23.87
CA THR A 164 3.49 1.11 25.20
C THR A 164 4.47 -0.08 25.16
N MET A 165 4.64 -0.70 23.99
CA MET A 165 5.54 -1.83 23.76
C MET A 165 6.91 -1.41 23.20
N LEU A 166 7.03 -0.18 22.73
CA LEU A 166 8.25 0.34 22.13
C LEU A 166 9.23 0.83 23.21
N PRO A 167 10.55 0.87 22.91
CA PRO A 167 11.52 1.54 23.77
C PRO A 167 11.26 3.05 23.84
N GLY A 168 11.78 3.70 24.88
CA GLY A 168 11.34 5.04 25.31
C GLY A 168 11.41 6.13 24.23
N GLU A 169 12.42 6.11 23.38
CA GLU A 169 12.56 7.08 22.29
C GLU A 169 11.51 6.85 21.20
N GLN A 170 11.38 5.62 20.69
CA GLN A 170 10.42 5.29 19.63
C GLN A 170 8.97 5.47 20.10
N ALA A 171 8.68 5.12 21.35
CA ALA A 171 7.38 5.38 21.96
C ALA A 171 7.07 6.89 21.97
N SER A 172 8.05 7.70 22.39
CA SER A 172 7.89 9.16 22.44
C SER A 172 7.76 9.78 21.04
N GLN A 173 8.51 9.28 20.05
CA GLN A 173 8.40 9.72 18.66
C GLN A 173 7.02 9.41 18.07
N LEU A 174 6.47 8.23 18.36
CA LEU A 174 5.13 7.86 17.88
C LEU A 174 4.03 8.73 18.52
N GLU A 175 4.11 8.99 19.83
CA GLU A 175 3.19 9.91 20.51
C GLU A 175 3.34 11.34 19.98
N ALA A 176 4.58 11.82 19.82
CA ALA A 176 4.87 13.14 19.27
C ALA A 176 4.37 13.28 17.83
N PHE A 177 4.43 12.23 17.02
CA PHE A 177 3.84 12.22 15.69
C PHE A 177 2.32 12.40 15.75
N LEU A 178 1.62 11.65 16.61
CA LEU A 178 0.16 11.77 16.74
C LEU A 178 -0.28 13.12 17.28
N ASP A 179 0.47 13.67 18.24
CA ASP A 179 0.22 14.99 18.83
C ASP A 179 0.78 16.15 17.99
N GLY A 180 1.55 15.83 16.96
CA GLY A 180 2.20 16.78 16.08
C GLY A 180 1.17 17.66 15.37
N PRO A 181 1.46 18.96 15.18
CA PRO A 181 0.59 19.86 14.44
C PRO A 181 0.59 19.45 12.97
N LEU A 182 -0.58 19.48 12.34
CA LEU A 182 -0.68 19.28 10.91
C LEU A 182 -0.43 20.62 10.21
N PRO A 183 0.56 20.73 9.30
CA PRO A 183 0.92 21.99 8.66
C PRO A 183 -0.30 22.71 8.07
N ALA A 184 -0.29 24.05 8.14
CA ALA A 184 -1.40 24.92 7.72
C ALA A 184 -2.70 24.81 8.53
N THR A 185 -2.75 24.04 9.64
CA THR A 185 -3.91 24.00 10.54
C THR A 185 -3.56 24.04 12.01
N GLN A 186 -4.58 24.31 12.85
CA GLN A 186 -4.48 24.19 14.31
C GLN A 186 -4.79 22.76 14.82
N SER A 187 -5.06 21.80 13.92
CA SER A 187 -5.42 20.43 14.31
C SER A 187 -4.20 19.53 14.44
N ARG A 188 -4.31 18.51 15.29
CA ARG A 188 -3.29 17.46 15.44
C ARG A 188 -3.48 16.35 14.40
N ILE A 189 -2.42 15.59 14.13
CA ILE A 189 -2.47 14.42 13.23
C ILE A 189 -3.48 13.39 13.75
N GLY A 190 -3.42 13.02 15.03
CA GLY A 190 -4.35 12.06 15.64
C GLY A 190 -5.81 12.50 15.53
N GLU A 191 -6.11 13.76 15.84
CA GLU A 191 -7.46 14.34 15.72
C GLU A 191 -7.98 14.35 14.27
N THR A 192 -7.08 14.47 13.30
CA THR A 192 -7.43 14.43 11.88
C THR A 192 -7.77 13.01 11.45
N LEU A 193 -6.96 12.03 11.82
CA LEU A 193 -7.22 10.60 11.57
C LEU A 193 -8.55 10.16 12.20
N GLU A 194 -8.87 10.65 13.40
CA GLU A 194 -10.13 10.42 14.10
C GLU A 194 -11.39 10.90 13.34
N LYS A 195 -11.22 11.77 12.35
CA LYS A 195 -12.33 12.30 11.53
C LYS A 195 -12.48 11.56 10.20
N LEU A 196 -11.56 10.66 9.85
CA LEU A 196 -11.49 10.03 8.54
C LEU A 196 -12.14 8.64 8.57
N ASP A 197 -13.19 8.51 7.77
CA ASP A 197 -13.89 7.27 7.46
C ASP A 197 -13.98 7.18 5.94
N LEU A 198 -13.11 6.37 5.36
CA LEU A 198 -12.76 6.47 3.96
C LEU A 198 -13.33 5.30 3.18
N ARG A 199 -13.69 5.56 1.92
CA ARG A 199 -13.78 4.52 0.89
C ARG A 199 -12.75 4.83 -0.19
N TYR A 200 -11.79 3.94 -0.34
CA TYR A 200 -10.79 3.97 -1.39
C TYR A 200 -11.27 3.12 -2.57
N SER A 201 -11.02 3.58 -3.78
CA SER A 201 -11.14 2.76 -4.98
C SER A 201 -9.98 3.00 -5.93
N LEU A 202 -9.54 1.93 -6.60
CA LEU A 202 -8.59 1.94 -7.69
C LEU A 202 -9.26 1.29 -8.91
N ILE A 203 -9.16 1.96 -10.04
CA ILE A 203 -9.64 1.49 -11.34
C ILE A 203 -8.43 1.50 -12.27
N VAL A 204 -8.20 0.40 -12.99
CA VAL A 204 -7.14 0.28 -13.98
C VAL A 204 -7.74 -0.24 -15.29
N ASP A 205 -7.23 0.28 -16.40
CA ASP A 205 -7.52 -0.12 -17.78
C ASP A 205 -6.17 -0.38 -18.47
N LEU A 206 -6.03 -1.55 -19.07
CA LEU A 206 -4.84 -1.99 -19.76
C LEU A 206 -5.11 -1.98 -21.27
N ASP A 207 -4.82 -0.83 -21.89
CA ASP A 207 -5.15 -0.57 -23.29
C ASP A 207 -4.13 -1.21 -24.22
N GLU A 208 -4.41 -2.42 -24.74
CA GLU A 208 -3.54 -3.12 -25.69
C GLU A 208 -3.38 -2.39 -27.03
N SER A 209 -4.27 -1.45 -27.36
CA SER A 209 -4.17 -0.69 -28.61
C SER A 209 -3.05 0.36 -28.57
N LYS A 210 -2.53 0.63 -27.37
CA LYS A 210 -1.42 1.55 -27.14
C LYS A 210 -0.36 0.85 -26.34
N THR A 211 0.89 1.01 -26.74
CA THR A 211 2.01 0.47 -25.99
C THR A 211 2.99 1.55 -25.58
N TRP A 212 3.77 1.26 -24.56
CA TRP A 212 4.95 2.04 -24.18
C TRP A 212 6.16 1.11 -24.07
N LYS A 213 7.35 1.69 -24.27
CA LYS A 213 8.60 0.96 -24.19
C LYS A 213 9.07 0.85 -22.76
N GLY A 214 9.12 -0.38 -22.24
CA GLY A 214 9.64 -0.70 -20.92
C GLY A 214 11.13 -0.37 -20.77
N PRO A 215 11.66 -0.38 -19.53
CA PRO A 215 13.08 -0.26 -19.23
C PRO A 215 13.94 -1.35 -19.89
N ASP A 216 13.36 -2.51 -20.19
CA ASP A 216 13.98 -3.63 -20.93
C ASP A 216 13.87 -3.47 -22.46
N GLY A 217 13.21 -2.42 -22.95
CA GLY A 217 12.97 -2.16 -24.38
C GLY A 217 11.79 -2.92 -24.99
N GLU A 218 11.07 -3.73 -24.20
CA GLU A 218 9.90 -4.47 -24.65
C GLU A 218 8.65 -3.55 -24.71
N ASP A 219 7.68 -3.93 -25.53
CA ASP A 219 6.40 -3.21 -25.62
C ASP A 219 5.43 -3.72 -24.55
N TYR A 220 4.94 -2.81 -23.71
CA TYR A 220 3.93 -3.08 -22.69
C TYR A 220 2.63 -2.33 -22.98
N PRO A 221 1.45 -2.87 -22.64
CA PRO A 221 0.20 -2.14 -22.78
C PRO A 221 0.23 -0.84 -21.99
N ALA A 222 -0.41 0.20 -22.52
CA ALA A 222 -0.58 1.45 -21.80
C ALA A 222 -1.46 1.20 -20.56
N VAL A 223 -0.98 1.66 -19.41
CA VAL A 223 -1.69 1.50 -18.14
C VAL A 223 -2.35 2.82 -17.78
N TYR A 224 -3.67 2.83 -17.79
CA TYR A 224 -4.47 3.94 -17.29
C TYR A 224 -5.01 3.58 -15.93
N TYR A 225 -4.91 4.50 -14.97
CA TYR A 225 -5.52 4.28 -13.67
C TYR A 225 -6.12 5.56 -13.09
N CYS A 226 -7.18 5.35 -12.32
CA CYS A 226 -7.89 6.35 -11.60
C CYS A 226 -8.15 5.83 -10.18
N THR A 227 -7.83 6.64 -9.19
CA THR A 227 -8.19 6.39 -7.80
C THR A 227 -9.25 7.37 -7.36
N ARG A 228 -10.08 6.94 -6.42
CA ARG A 228 -11.08 7.77 -5.76
C ARG A 228 -11.04 7.53 -4.27
N ILE A 229 -11.08 8.60 -3.49
CA ILE A 229 -11.18 8.57 -2.03
C ILE A 229 -12.45 9.34 -1.64
N ASP A 230 -13.46 8.62 -1.18
CA ASP A 230 -14.62 9.22 -0.53
C ASP A 230 -14.33 9.43 0.95
N GLY A 231 -14.96 10.45 1.55
CA GLY A 231 -14.86 10.72 2.99
C GLY A 231 -13.73 11.69 3.36
N ALA A 232 -12.81 11.97 2.44
CA ALA A 232 -11.57 12.70 2.73
C ALA A 232 -11.57 14.18 2.34
N ALA A 233 -12.24 14.58 1.25
CA ALA A 233 -12.04 15.90 0.63
C ALA A 233 -12.28 17.07 1.60
N LYS A 234 -13.35 17.05 2.39
CA LYS A 234 -13.68 18.11 3.36
C LYS A 234 -12.61 18.28 4.45
N THR A 235 -11.97 17.17 4.83
CA THR A 235 -10.96 17.15 5.88
C THR A 235 -9.58 17.47 5.32
N LEU A 236 -9.21 16.88 4.18
CA LEU A 236 -7.87 16.99 3.61
C LEU A 236 -7.68 18.24 2.75
N TRP A 237 -8.70 18.69 2.02
CA TRP A 237 -8.55 19.83 1.12
C TRP A 237 -8.09 21.13 1.81
N PRO A 238 -8.64 21.51 2.99
CA PRO A 238 -8.15 22.67 3.71
C PRO A 238 -6.67 22.59 4.10
N LEU A 239 -6.12 21.39 4.24
CA LEU A 239 -4.71 21.15 4.60
C LEU A 239 -3.79 21.39 3.41
N TYR A 240 -4.19 20.91 2.23
CA TYR A 240 -3.33 20.89 1.05
C TYR A 240 -3.47 22.12 0.16
N LYS A 241 -4.61 22.82 0.18
CA LYS A 241 -4.88 23.94 -0.76
C LYS A 241 -3.82 25.03 -0.73
N ASP A 242 -3.26 25.32 0.45
CA ASP A 242 -2.27 26.40 0.64
C ASP A 242 -0.85 25.91 0.36
N MET A 243 -0.66 24.59 0.25
CA MET A 243 0.60 23.95 -0.17
C MET A 243 0.74 23.86 -1.69
N LEU A 244 -0.32 24.15 -2.43
CA LEU A 244 -0.32 24.18 -3.89
C LEU A 244 0.51 25.38 -4.37
N GLY A 245 1.82 25.17 -4.52
CA GLY A 245 2.74 26.19 -5.03
C GLY A 245 2.42 26.65 -6.46
N SER A 246 3.23 27.57 -6.99
CA SER A 246 3.01 28.18 -8.33
C SER A 246 3.23 27.24 -9.53
N VAL A 247 3.64 25.99 -9.29
CA VAL A 247 4.11 25.04 -10.33
C VAL A 247 2.98 24.17 -10.91
N ILE A 248 1.74 24.34 -10.44
CA ILE A 248 0.60 23.53 -10.87
C ILE A 248 -0.48 24.36 -11.56
N LYS A 249 -1.16 23.77 -12.54
CA LYS A 249 -2.36 24.38 -13.12
C LYS A 249 -3.53 24.09 -12.20
N TYR A 250 -3.99 25.12 -11.51
CA TYR A 250 -5.15 25.07 -10.63
C TYR A 250 -6.34 25.75 -11.29
N SER A 251 -7.50 25.11 -11.22
CA SER A 251 -8.78 25.72 -11.57
C SER A 251 -9.84 25.29 -10.56
N SER A 252 -10.86 26.13 -10.37
CA SER A 252 -11.96 25.82 -9.46
C SER A 252 -13.28 26.32 -10.04
N LYS A 253 -14.32 25.52 -9.85
CA LYS A 253 -15.70 25.85 -10.21
C LYS A 253 -16.59 25.51 -9.01
N GLY A 254 -16.87 26.50 -8.18
CA GLY A 254 -17.55 26.30 -6.91
C GLY A 254 -16.70 25.43 -5.97
N ASN A 255 -17.29 24.37 -5.44
CA ASN A 255 -16.66 23.45 -4.48
C ASN A 255 -15.90 22.29 -5.13
N VAL A 256 -15.72 22.36 -6.45
CA VAL A 256 -14.90 21.43 -7.24
C VAL A 256 -13.61 22.12 -7.63
N HIS A 257 -12.49 21.51 -7.27
CA HIS A 257 -11.14 22.00 -7.51
C HIS A 257 -10.39 21.00 -8.39
N THR A 258 -9.77 21.48 -9.47
CA THR A 258 -9.01 20.65 -10.41
C THR A 258 -7.56 21.11 -10.42
N ILE A 259 -6.66 20.17 -10.21
CA ILE A 259 -5.21 20.35 -10.17
C ILE A 259 -4.62 19.50 -11.28
N VAL A 260 -3.84 20.11 -12.17
CA VAL A 260 -3.12 19.42 -13.24
C VAL A 260 -1.64 19.74 -13.10
N ILE A 261 -0.81 18.69 -13.06
CA ILE A 261 0.64 18.86 -13.15
C ILE A 261 0.96 19.10 -14.64
N PRO A 262 1.49 20.27 -15.03
CA PRO A 262 1.59 20.64 -16.45
C PRO A 262 2.60 19.80 -17.22
N GLU A 263 3.66 19.34 -16.56
CA GLU A 263 4.69 18.51 -17.15
C GLU A 263 4.32 17.03 -17.04
N LYS A 264 4.59 16.28 -18.12
CA LYS A 264 4.50 14.83 -18.06
C LYS A 264 5.64 14.30 -17.19
N MET A 265 5.31 13.37 -16.32
CA MET A 265 6.28 12.67 -15.49
C MET A 265 6.53 11.30 -16.10
N ASP A 266 7.79 10.92 -16.19
CA ASP A 266 8.16 9.54 -16.49
C ASP A 266 7.85 8.67 -15.27
N THR A 267 6.96 7.69 -15.45
CA THR A 267 6.60 6.74 -14.40
C THR A 267 7.07 5.34 -14.79
N PRO A 268 7.09 4.38 -13.84
CA PRO A 268 7.32 2.98 -14.17
C PRO A 268 6.32 2.40 -15.19
N TRP A 269 5.26 3.11 -15.54
CA TRP A 269 4.22 2.70 -16.48
C TRP A 269 4.20 3.57 -17.75
N GLY A 270 5.28 4.33 -17.99
CA GLY A 270 5.42 5.25 -19.10
C GLY A 270 5.12 6.72 -18.74
N PRO A 271 5.24 7.64 -19.71
CA PRO A 271 5.00 9.06 -19.50
C PRO A 271 3.53 9.33 -19.16
N SER A 272 3.28 10.09 -18.10
CA SER A 272 1.93 10.33 -17.59
C SER A 272 1.73 11.75 -17.08
N GLN A 273 0.48 12.21 -16.99
CA GLN A 273 0.14 13.55 -16.52
C GLN A 273 -0.84 13.45 -15.35
N PRO A 274 -0.36 13.62 -14.10
CA PRO A 274 -1.24 13.60 -12.94
C PRO A 274 -2.29 14.71 -13.01
N VAL A 275 -3.53 14.30 -12.77
CA VAL A 275 -4.68 15.16 -12.54
C VAL A 275 -5.34 14.75 -11.23
N CYS A 276 -5.72 15.75 -10.44
CA CYS A 276 -6.49 15.57 -9.22
C CYS A 276 -7.76 16.44 -9.28
N VAL A 277 -8.91 15.86 -8.94
CA VAL A 277 -10.19 16.57 -8.81
C VAL A 277 -10.72 16.37 -7.40
N ILE A 278 -10.92 17.47 -6.70
CA ILE A 278 -11.35 17.51 -5.30
C ILE A 278 -12.75 18.13 -5.28
N ASP A 279 -13.76 17.30 -5.02
CA ASP A 279 -15.16 17.70 -4.90
C ASP A 279 -15.54 17.72 -3.42
N THR A 280 -15.52 18.91 -2.82
CA THR A 280 -15.83 19.06 -1.40
C THR A 280 -17.32 18.97 -1.10
N ASP A 281 -18.21 19.16 -2.07
CA ASP A 281 -19.66 18.96 -1.90
C ASP A 281 -19.96 17.47 -1.70
N LYS A 282 -19.41 16.63 -2.58
CA LYS A 282 -19.57 15.17 -2.51
C LYS A 282 -18.60 14.50 -1.53
N ASN A 283 -17.65 15.25 -0.98
CA ASN A 283 -16.58 14.77 -0.12
C ASN A 283 -15.68 13.71 -0.81
N GLN A 284 -15.27 13.97 -2.06
CA GLN A 284 -14.54 13.02 -2.91
C GLN A 284 -13.24 13.63 -3.43
N ILE A 285 -12.18 12.83 -3.46
CA ILE A 285 -10.93 13.14 -4.13
C ILE A 285 -10.73 12.12 -5.23
N TRP A 286 -10.52 12.57 -6.46
CA TRP A 286 -10.18 11.75 -7.61
C TRP A 286 -8.75 12.04 -8.02
N MET A 287 -7.95 11.02 -8.30
CA MET A 287 -6.60 11.18 -8.83
C MET A 287 -6.40 10.21 -9.99
N ALA A 288 -5.93 10.72 -11.12
CA ALA A 288 -5.59 9.91 -12.28
C ALA A 288 -4.28 10.41 -12.89
N PHE A 289 -3.70 9.60 -13.76
CA PHE A 289 -2.46 9.90 -14.47
C PHE A 289 -2.67 10.19 -15.96
N ASP A 290 -3.95 10.25 -16.37
CA ASP A 290 -4.41 10.64 -17.68
C ASP A 290 -5.77 11.34 -17.54
N GLN A 291 -5.89 12.55 -18.11
CA GLN A 291 -7.13 13.32 -18.06
C GLN A 291 -8.28 12.60 -18.78
N GLY A 292 -8.02 12.00 -19.93
CA GLY A 292 -9.04 11.30 -20.71
C GLY A 292 -9.62 10.11 -19.94
N PHE A 293 -8.78 9.38 -19.21
CA PHE A 293 -9.25 8.28 -18.36
C PHE A 293 -10.06 8.76 -17.15
N LEU A 294 -9.65 9.87 -16.52
CA LEU A 294 -10.46 10.51 -15.48
C LEU A 294 -11.83 10.94 -16.04
N ASP A 295 -11.86 11.54 -17.22
CA ASP A 295 -13.10 11.98 -17.86
C ASP A 295 -14.02 10.80 -18.15
N LYS A 296 -13.51 9.65 -18.60
CA LYS A 296 -14.29 8.40 -18.74
C LYS A 296 -14.87 7.93 -17.40
N CYS A 297 -14.11 8.06 -16.32
CA CYS A 297 -14.60 7.70 -14.98
C CYS A 297 -15.74 8.63 -14.53
N LEU A 298 -15.62 9.93 -14.81
CA LEU A 298 -16.60 10.96 -14.44
C LEU A 298 -17.80 11.07 -15.40
N SER A 299 -17.72 10.50 -16.60
CA SER A 299 -18.76 10.59 -17.63
C SER A 299 -20.00 9.77 -17.28
N SER A 300 -21.08 9.94 -18.05
CA SER A 300 -22.29 9.10 -18.01
C SER A 300 -22.26 7.95 -19.02
N GLU A 301 -21.10 7.62 -19.60
CA GLU A 301 -20.95 6.49 -20.51
C GLU A 301 -21.17 5.15 -19.80
N ALA A 302 -21.24 4.05 -20.56
CA ALA A 302 -21.43 2.71 -20.03
C ALA A 302 -20.39 2.38 -18.96
N LYS A 303 -20.85 1.82 -17.83
CA LYS A 303 -20.02 1.57 -16.66
C LYS A 303 -19.77 0.08 -16.47
N LEU A 304 -18.81 -0.25 -15.61
CA LEU A 304 -18.45 -1.63 -15.32
C LEU A 304 -19.65 -2.44 -14.80
N ALA A 305 -20.53 -1.80 -14.02
CA ALA A 305 -21.78 -2.39 -13.53
C ALA A 305 -22.71 -2.89 -14.65
N ASP A 306 -22.65 -2.28 -15.84
CA ASP A 306 -23.44 -2.65 -17.02
C ASP A 306 -22.80 -3.80 -17.81
N SER A 307 -21.54 -4.17 -17.51
CA SER A 307 -20.82 -5.21 -18.25
C SER A 307 -21.26 -6.62 -17.84
N GLU A 308 -21.53 -7.47 -18.82
CA GLU A 308 -21.91 -8.87 -18.59
C GLU A 308 -20.83 -9.64 -17.83
N SER A 309 -19.55 -9.38 -18.15
CA SER A 309 -18.41 -10.02 -17.48
C SER A 309 -18.37 -9.70 -15.99
N TYR A 310 -18.54 -8.44 -15.60
CA TYR A 310 -18.60 -8.04 -14.20
C TYR A 310 -19.82 -8.66 -13.49
N GLN A 311 -21.00 -8.60 -14.11
CA GLN A 311 -22.22 -9.16 -13.52
C GLN A 311 -22.10 -10.67 -13.28
N LYS A 312 -21.51 -11.41 -14.23
CA LYS A 312 -21.24 -12.84 -14.07
C LYS A 312 -20.19 -13.12 -13.00
N ALA A 313 -19.07 -12.40 -13.02
CA ALA A 313 -17.98 -12.58 -12.06
C ALA A 313 -18.41 -12.25 -10.62
N THR A 314 -19.30 -11.27 -10.43
CA THR A 314 -19.79 -10.84 -9.11
C THR A 314 -21.08 -11.51 -8.65
N ASN A 315 -21.67 -12.37 -9.48
CA ASN A 315 -22.88 -13.10 -9.12
C ASN A 315 -22.66 -13.91 -7.83
N ARG A 316 -23.65 -13.90 -6.93
CA ARG A 316 -23.61 -14.54 -5.59
C ARG A 316 -22.59 -13.96 -4.60
N LEU A 317 -21.82 -12.94 -4.98
CA LEU A 317 -21.02 -12.20 -4.00
C LEU A 317 -21.91 -11.26 -3.17
N PRO A 318 -21.49 -10.93 -1.94
CA PRO A 318 -22.03 -9.79 -1.21
C PRO A 318 -22.13 -8.55 -2.10
N GLN A 319 -23.28 -7.87 -2.06
CA GLN A 319 -23.51 -6.61 -2.79
C GLN A 319 -23.08 -5.36 -2.00
N GLN A 320 -22.68 -5.58 -0.74
CA GLN A 320 -22.18 -4.57 0.17
C GLN A 320 -21.16 -5.20 1.12
N GLY A 321 -20.25 -4.39 1.63
CA GLY A 321 -19.24 -4.85 2.57
C GLY A 321 -18.15 -3.81 2.79
N PHE A 322 -16.93 -4.28 3.03
CA PHE A 322 -15.78 -3.43 3.29
C PHE A 322 -14.64 -3.60 2.30
N ALA A 323 -14.62 -4.67 1.50
CA ALA A 323 -13.66 -4.81 0.43
C ALA A 323 -14.28 -5.54 -0.75
N HIS A 324 -13.94 -5.09 -1.95
CA HIS A 324 -14.36 -5.70 -3.21
C HIS A 324 -13.22 -5.59 -4.20
N ALA A 325 -13.02 -6.63 -5.01
CA ALA A 325 -12.24 -6.46 -6.21
C ALA A 325 -12.82 -7.26 -7.37
N TYR A 326 -12.54 -6.77 -8.57
CA TYR A 326 -12.80 -7.41 -9.84
C TYR A 326 -11.55 -7.30 -10.71
N ILE A 327 -11.20 -8.36 -11.40
CA ILE A 327 -10.20 -8.36 -12.47
C ILE A 327 -10.83 -8.98 -13.71
N SER A 328 -10.70 -8.33 -14.86
CA SER A 328 -11.27 -8.80 -16.12
C SER A 328 -10.54 -10.04 -16.64
N GLY A 329 -11.23 -10.83 -17.47
CA GLY A 329 -10.60 -11.99 -18.11
C GLY A 329 -9.45 -11.60 -19.06
N ALA A 330 -9.49 -10.40 -19.63
CA ALA A 330 -8.41 -9.87 -20.46
C ALA A 330 -7.19 -9.50 -19.60
N ALA A 331 -7.42 -8.75 -18.52
CA ALA A 331 -6.39 -8.38 -17.55
C ALA A 331 -5.70 -9.60 -16.94
N CYS A 332 -6.45 -10.66 -16.65
CA CYS A 332 -5.88 -11.92 -16.18
C CYS A 332 -4.82 -12.47 -17.15
N LYS A 333 -5.06 -12.44 -18.46
CA LYS A 333 -4.06 -12.89 -19.44
C LYS A 333 -2.85 -11.96 -19.47
N GLN A 334 -3.08 -10.66 -19.36
CA GLN A 334 -2.02 -9.66 -19.40
C GLN A 334 -1.17 -9.62 -18.13
N LEU A 335 -1.72 -9.99 -16.97
CA LEU A 335 -0.95 -10.09 -15.73
C LEU A 335 0.21 -11.08 -15.85
N LEU A 336 0.15 -12.09 -16.73
CA LEU A 336 1.28 -12.97 -17.03
C LEU A 336 2.42 -12.23 -17.76
N THR A 337 2.06 -11.28 -18.62
CA THR A 337 3.01 -10.42 -19.33
C THR A 337 3.58 -9.37 -18.37
N LEU A 338 2.72 -8.72 -17.59
CA LEU A 338 3.11 -7.71 -16.60
C LEU A 338 3.83 -8.31 -15.39
N SER A 339 3.63 -9.58 -15.02
CA SER A 339 4.38 -10.19 -13.92
C SER A 339 5.86 -10.33 -14.25
N LYS A 340 6.21 -10.49 -15.53
CA LYS A 340 7.62 -10.43 -15.98
C LYS A 340 8.18 -9.02 -15.77
N PHE A 341 7.42 -8.00 -16.13
CA PHE A 341 7.79 -6.60 -15.91
C PHE A 341 7.93 -6.26 -14.41
N GLY A 342 6.97 -6.66 -13.58
CA GLY A 342 7.03 -6.49 -12.13
C GLY A 342 8.24 -7.18 -11.52
N SER A 343 8.65 -8.34 -12.05
CA SER A 343 9.87 -9.03 -11.62
C SER A 343 11.15 -8.30 -12.00
N LEU A 344 11.15 -7.52 -13.09
CA LEU A 344 12.26 -6.64 -13.50
C LEU A 344 12.33 -5.38 -12.63
N LEU A 345 11.18 -4.76 -12.33
CA LEU A 345 11.12 -3.64 -11.38
C LEU A 345 11.51 -4.02 -9.95
N ALA A 346 11.49 -5.32 -9.65
CA ALA A 346 11.89 -5.93 -8.38
C ALA A 346 13.35 -6.41 -8.35
N GLU A 347 14.09 -6.33 -9.46
CA GLU A 347 15.51 -6.70 -9.45
C GLU A 347 16.30 -5.75 -8.54
N GLY A 348 16.91 -6.31 -7.49
CA GLY A 348 17.64 -5.55 -6.46
C GLY A 348 16.82 -5.20 -5.21
N ASP A 349 15.52 -5.49 -5.19
CA ASP A 349 14.63 -5.25 -4.05
C ASP A 349 14.30 -6.59 -3.35
N GLU A 350 14.99 -6.87 -2.23
CA GLU A 350 14.82 -8.12 -1.47
C GLU A 350 13.37 -8.32 -0.98
N ASP A 351 12.64 -7.24 -0.71
CA ASP A 351 11.24 -7.29 -0.27
C ASP A 351 10.31 -7.74 -1.40
N MET A 352 10.67 -7.43 -2.65
CA MET A 352 9.91 -7.83 -3.84
C MET A 352 10.33 -9.21 -4.38
N ALA A 353 11.49 -9.74 -3.97
CA ALA A 353 11.91 -11.10 -4.31
C ALA A 353 10.93 -12.18 -3.78
N PHE A 354 10.26 -11.90 -2.66
CA PHE A 354 9.18 -12.74 -2.14
C PHE A 354 8.02 -12.89 -3.14
N LEU A 355 7.65 -11.82 -3.86
CA LEU A 355 6.62 -11.87 -4.90
C LEU A 355 7.03 -12.75 -6.09
N LYS A 356 8.32 -12.78 -6.43
CA LYS A 356 8.86 -13.61 -7.53
C LYS A 356 8.74 -15.11 -7.25
N GLY A 357 8.94 -15.54 -6.00
CA GLY A 357 8.74 -16.94 -5.59
C GLY A 357 7.26 -17.34 -5.46
N MET A 358 6.38 -16.35 -5.40
CA MET A 358 4.94 -16.49 -5.18
C MET A 358 4.13 -16.63 -6.48
N ILE A 359 4.67 -16.13 -7.58
CA ILE A 359 4.05 -16.07 -8.91
C ILE A 359 4.66 -17.20 -9.76
N ASP A 360 4.15 -18.42 -9.62
CA ASP A 360 4.47 -19.50 -10.55
C ASP A 360 3.69 -19.26 -11.87
N PRO A 361 4.37 -18.98 -13.00
CA PRO A 361 3.72 -18.69 -14.27
C PRO A 361 2.84 -19.84 -14.79
N GLU A 362 3.18 -21.09 -14.47
CA GLU A 362 2.40 -22.25 -14.88
C GLU A 362 1.11 -22.36 -14.05
N VAL A 363 1.20 -22.08 -12.74
CA VAL A 363 0.03 -21.98 -11.88
C VAL A 363 -0.85 -20.83 -12.33
N LEU A 364 -0.29 -19.64 -12.55
CA LEU A 364 -1.04 -18.48 -13.04
C LEU A 364 -1.70 -18.77 -14.38
N ASN A 365 -1.00 -19.36 -15.35
CA ASN A 365 -1.59 -19.71 -16.64
C ASN A 365 -2.79 -20.68 -16.51
N LYS A 366 -2.73 -21.65 -15.59
CA LYS A 366 -3.88 -22.52 -15.27
C LYS A 366 -4.99 -21.81 -14.50
N THR A 367 -4.67 -20.74 -13.79
CA THR A 367 -5.56 -20.01 -12.87
C THR A 367 -6.09 -18.70 -13.45
N LEU A 368 -5.75 -18.34 -14.70
CA LEU A 368 -6.12 -17.06 -15.34
C LEU A 368 -6.98 -17.24 -16.61
N THR A 369 -7.64 -18.40 -16.76
CA THR A 369 -8.41 -18.79 -17.95
C THR A 369 -9.88 -18.36 -17.96
N SER A 370 -10.34 -17.57 -16.98
CA SER A 370 -11.75 -17.20 -16.91
C SER A 370 -12.11 -16.17 -17.99
N PRO A 371 -13.11 -16.44 -18.85
CA PRO A 371 -13.55 -15.49 -19.87
C PRO A 371 -14.21 -14.24 -19.28
N PHE A 372 -14.74 -14.33 -18.05
CA PHE A 372 -15.47 -13.22 -17.40
C PHE A 372 -14.63 -12.50 -16.34
N GLY A 373 -13.43 -13.02 -16.04
CA GLY A 373 -12.56 -12.51 -14.98
C GLY A 373 -12.78 -13.16 -13.62
N TYR A 374 -12.28 -12.53 -12.56
CA TYR A 374 -12.43 -12.93 -11.17
C TYR A 374 -12.99 -11.80 -10.34
N ALA A 375 -13.76 -12.16 -9.32
CA ALA A 375 -14.19 -11.18 -8.34
C ALA A 375 -14.17 -11.78 -6.95
N TRP A 376 -13.94 -10.92 -5.97
CA TRP A 376 -14.14 -11.24 -4.57
C TRP A 376 -14.75 -10.06 -3.83
N ALA A 377 -15.35 -10.37 -2.69
CA ALA A 377 -15.94 -9.39 -1.81
C ALA A 377 -15.83 -9.89 -0.36
N ALA A 378 -15.62 -8.95 0.55
CA ALA A 378 -15.64 -9.19 1.98
C ALA A 378 -16.64 -8.28 2.65
N ARG A 379 -17.40 -8.85 3.59
CA ARG A 379 -18.39 -8.12 4.39
C ARG A 379 -18.30 -8.49 5.85
N HIS A 380 -18.75 -7.55 6.69
CA HIS A 380 -19.10 -7.87 8.06
C HIS A 380 -20.35 -8.76 8.09
N ASP A 381 -20.30 -9.77 8.95
CA ASP A 381 -21.44 -10.50 9.47
C ASP A 381 -21.58 -10.15 10.96
N ARG A 382 -22.77 -10.32 11.53
CA ARG A 382 -23.02 -10.06 12.96
C ARG A 382 -22.03 -10.80 13.87
N ASN A 383 -21.55 -11.97 13.45
CA ASN A 383 -20.68 -12.82 14.26
C ASN A 383 -19.26 -12.94 13.72
N GLY A 384 -18.88 -12.23 12.65
CA GLY A 384 -17.58 -12.41 12.03
C GLY A 384 -17.41 -11.73 10.68
N LEU A 385 -16.51 -12.27 9.87
CA LEU A 385 -16.17 -11.77 8.55
C LEU A 385 -16.45 -12.84 7.51
N LEU A 386 -17.21 -12.51 6.48
CA LEU A 386 -17.41 -13.36 5.32
C LEU A 386 -16.60 -12.81 4.16
N LEU A 387 -15.69 -13.62 3.64
CA LEU A 387 -15.02 -13.43 2.37
C LEU A 387 -15.63 -14.40 1.37
N ALA A 388 -16.04 -13.91 0.21
CA ALA A 388 -16.56 -14.72 -0.88
C ALA A 388 -15.87 -14.33 -2.18
N GLY A 389 -15.62 -15.30 -3.06
CA GLY A 389 -15.01 -15.04 -4.35
C GLY A 389 -15.38 -16.07 -5.40
N ASN A 390 -15.48 -15.62 -6.63
CA ASN A 390 -15.66 -16.47 -7.80
C ASN A 390 -14.32 -16.54 -8.55
N SER A 391 -13.74 -17.73 -8.61
CA SER A 391 -12.45 -17.97 -9.23
C SER A 391 -12.45 -19.26 -10.05
N PRO A 392 -11.44 -19.55 -10.88
CA PRO A 392 -11.44 -20.72 -11.76
C PRO A 392 -10.91 -21.96 -11.04
N VAL A 393 -10.47 -21.81 -9.80
CA VAL A 393 -9.87 -22.87 -8.99
C VAL A 393 -10.54 -22.90 -7.61
N PRO A 394 -10.74 -24.09 -7.04
CA PRO A 394 -11.30 -24.19 -5.72
C PRO A 394 -10.29 -23.77 -4.65
N ASP A 395 -10.75 -23.02 -3.65
CA ASP A 395 -10.03 -22.84 -2.40
C ASP A 395 -10.27 -24.06 -1.50
N LYS A 396 -9.21 -24.84 -1.29
CA LYS A 396 -9.23 -26.06 -0.46
C LYS A 396 -8.38 -25.95 0.80
N GLY A 397 -7.92 -24.75 1.16
CA GLY A 397 -7.16 -24.53 2.39
C GLY A 397 -5.74 -25.13 2.45
N SER A 398 -5.20 -25.68 1.35
CA SER A 398 -3.75 -25.73 1.20
C SER A 398 -3.21 -24.29 1.21
N ASN A 399 -1.94 -24.05 1.51
CA ASN A 399 -1.30 -22.72 1.61
C ASN A 399 -1.48 -21.80 0.36
N LYS A 400 -2.33 -22.15 -0.60
CA LYS A 400 -2.92 -21.33 -1.67
C LYS A 400 -4.17 -20.52 -1.26
N VAL A 401 -4.48 -20.42 0.05
CA VAL A 401 -5.33 -19.36 0.68
C VAL A 401 -4.95 -17.95 0.18
N MET A 402 -3.76 -17.86 -0.39
CA MET A 402 -3.28 -16.90 -1.35
C MET A 402 -4.26 -16.40 -2.42
N ASN A 403 -5.28 -17.06 -2.96
CA ASN A 403 -5.94 -16.47 -4.16
C ASN A 403 -6.76 -15.17 -3.95
N SER A 404 -7.42 -14.95 -2.81
CA SER A 404 -8.07 -13.65 -2.51
C SER A 404 -7.12 -12.69 -1.78
N THR A 405 -6.26 -13.23 -0.90
CA THR A 405 -5.28 -12.45 -0.15
C THR A 405 -4.08 -12.04 -1.03
N PHE A 406 -3.74 -12.74 -2.11
CA PHE A 406 -2.75 -12.35 -3.14
C PHE A 406 -3.25 -11.20 -3.97
N MET A 407 -4.54 -11.15 -4.30
CA MET A 407 -5.01 -9.99 -5.04
C MET A 407 -4.93 -8.76 -4.15
N ALA A 408 -5.38 -8.86 -2.90
CA ALA A 408 -5.24 -7.76 -1.94
C ALA A 408 -3.75 -7.42 -1.64
N ALA A 409 -2.91 -8.41 -1.33
CA ALA A 409 -1.49 -8.24 -0.97
C ALA A 409 -0.60 -7.94 -2.17
N GLY A 410 -0.86 -8.55 -3.32
CA GLY A 410 -0.16 -8.29 -4.59
C GLY A 410 -0.51 -6.92 -5.15
N LEU A 411 -1.75 -6.47 -5.05
CA LEU A 411 -2.14 -5.10 -5.43
C LEU A 411 -1.65 -4.07 -4.39
N SER A 412 -1.69 -4.42 -3.10
CA SER A 412 -1.06 -3.60 -2.05
C SER A 412 0.44 -3.50 -2.28
N ALA A 413 1.15 -4.58 -2.60
CA ALA A 413 2.58 -4.58 -2.90
C ALA A 413 2.93 -3.84 -4.21
N MET A 414 2.11 -3.97 -5.25
CA MET A 414 2.23 -3.17 -6.49
C MET A 414 2.01 -1.68 -6.27
N SER A 415 1.17 -1.30 -5.30
CA SER A 415 1.04 0.10 -4.88
C SER A 415 2.16 0.52 -3.92
N TYR A 416 2.66 -0.41 -3.09
CA TYR A 416 3.65 -0.14 -2.06
C TYR A 416 4.99 0.27 -2.65
N GLY A 417 5.50 -0.43 -3.67
CA GLY A 417 6.78 -0.06 -4.32
C GLY A 417 6.79 1.38 -4.86
N PRO A 418 5.86 1.77 -5.74
CA PRO A 418 5.72 3.14 -6.22
C PRO A 418 5.38 4.15 -5.12
N ILE A 419 4.52 3.81 -4.15
CA ILE A 419 4.21 4.70 -3.01
C ILE A 419 5.45 4.92 -2.15
N MET A 420 6.23 3.89 -1.84
CA MET A 420 7.47 3.98 -1.08
C MET A 420 8.57 4.69 -1.86
N ARG A 421 8.70 4.46 -3.18
CA ARG A 421 9.59 5.23 -4.05
C ARG A 421 9.18 6.70 -4.11
N ASN A 422 7.88 7.00 -4.17
CA ASN A 422 7.37 8.36 -4.14
C ASN A 422 7.52 9.01 -2.75
N ILE A 423 7.40 8.25 -1.66
CA ILE A 423 7.72 8.71 -0.31
C ILE A 423 9.21 9.00 -0.22
N LYS A 424 10.09 8.10 -0.73
CA LYS A 424 11.54 8.32 -0.81
C LYS A 424 11.86 9.57 -1.65
N ALA A 425 11.22 9.74 -2.82
CA ALA A 425 11.39 10.90 -3.69
C ALA A 425 10.84 12.21 -3.09
N SER A 426 9.71 12.15 -2.40
CA SER A 426 9.12 13.28 -1.68
C SER A 426 10.01 13.70 -0.51
N LYS A 427 10.52 12.73 0.27
CA LYS A 427 11.49 12.99 1.33
C LYS A 427 12.76 13.60 0.76
N ARG A 428 13.28 13.07 -0.34
CA ARG A 428 14.44 13.64 -1.06
C ARG A 428 14.17 15.08 -1.51
N THR A 429 12.97 15.37 -2.02
CA THR A 429 12.54 16.72 -2.42
C THR A 429 12.49 17.67 -1.21
N GLN A 430 11.93 17.20 -0.09
CA GLN A 430 11.93 17.95 1.16
C GLN A 430 13.36 18.24 1.62
N SER A 431 14.25 17.25 1.62
CA SER A 431 15.66 17.43 1.99
C SER A 431 16.39 18.41 1.08
N ILE A 432 16.13 18.38 -0.23
CA ILE A 432 16.64 19.39 -1.18
C ILE A 432 16.15 20.79 -0.78
N GLN A 433 14.87 20.93 -0.42
CA GLN A 433 14.31 22.21 -0.02
C GLN A 433 14.89 22.71 1.31
N GLU A 434 15.12 21.84 2.28
CA GLU A 434 15.77 22.17 3.55
C GLU A 434 17.21 22.63 3.34
N VAL A 435 17.99 21.91 2.51
CA VAL A 435 19.36 22.32 2.14
C VAL A 435 19.35 23.66 1.38
N LYS A 436 18.36 23.91 0.51
CA LYS A 436 18.20 25.22 -0.14
C LYS A 436 17.91 26.32 0.88
N ASN A 437 17.02 26.09 1.83
CA ASN A 437 16.70 27.08 2.87
C ASN A 437 17.93 27.39 3.72
N LEU A 438 18.71 26.37 4.08
CA LEU A 438 19.96 26.53 4.82
C LEU A 438 21.03 27.27 3.99
N CYS A 439 21.11 27.00 2.70
CA CYS A 439 21.95 27.74 1.77
C CYS A 439 21.56 29.22 1.72
N MET A 440 20.26 29.53 1.58
CA MET A 440 19.77 30.90 1.58
C MET A 440 20.09 31.63 2.90
N ALA A 441 19.96 30.95 4.05
CA ALA A 441 20.37 31.51 5.34
C ALA A 441 21.87 31.83 5.40
N CYS A 442 22.72 30.95 4.82
CA CYS A 442 24.16 31.24 4.66
C CYS A 442 24.43 32.46 3.79
N TYR A 443 23.64 32.69 2.72
CA TYR A 443 23.77 33.91 1.90
C TYR A 443 23.33 35.16 2.65
N SER A 444 22.17 35.13 3.32
CA SER A 444 21.71 36.25 4.15
C SER A 444 22.73 36.61 5.21
N TYR A 445 23.32 35.60 5.88
CA TYR A 445 24.42 35.81 6.81
C TYR A 445 25.62 36.51 6.12
N ALA A 446 26.03 36.04 4.94
CA ALA A 446 27.19 36.59 4.24
C ALA A 446 26.96 38.04 3.78
N GLU A 447 25.75 38.40 3.35
CA GLU A 447 25.39 39.78 2.99
C GLU A 447 25.59 40.75 4.15
N ASP A 448 25.27 40.33 5.37
CA ASP A 448 25.44 41.12 6.58
C ASP A 448 26.85 41.05 7.18
N HIS A 449 27.70 40.14 6.69
CA HIS A 449 29.06 39.87 7.21
C HIS A 449 30.16 40.07 6.16
N ASP A 450 30.11 41.18 5.43
CA ASP A 450 31.12 41.59 4.44
C ASP A 450 31.39 40.52 3.35
N GLY A 451 30.36 39.76 2.98
CA GLY A 451 30.44 38.67 2.01
C GLY A 451 31.09 37.40 2.54
N ASN A 452 31.33 37.26 3.86
CA ASN A 452 31.89 36.06 4.45
C ASN A 452 30.79 35.08 4.87
N PHE A 453 30.86 33.85 4.39
CA PHE A 453 29.96 32.79 4.87
C PHE A 453 30.26 32.43 6.34
N PRO A 454 29.27 31.88 7.07
CA PRO A 454 29.45 31.60 8.50
C PRO A 454 30.60 30.61 8.74
N LYS A 455 31.32 30.77 9.86
CA LYS A 455 32.40 29.85 10.23
C LYS A 455 31.87 28.49 10.68
N SER A 456 30.65 28.48 11.18
CA SER A 456 29.92 27.29 11.58
C SER A 456 28.43 27.52 11.36
N LEU A 457 27.67 26.46 11.07
CA LEU A 457 26.21 26.62 10.91
C LEU A 457 25.55 27.14 12.20
N GLN A 458 26.17 26.92 13.37
CA GLN A 458 25.74 27.48 14.66
C GLN A 458 25.68 29.01 14.68
N ASP A 459 26.46 29.69 13.84
CA ASP A 459 26.45 31.15 13.77
C ASP A 459 25.15 31.67 13.14
N LEU A 460 24.47 30.87 12.30
CA LEU A 460 23.15 31.22 11.75
C LEU A 460 22.07 31.32 12.83
N THR A 461 22.12 30.47 13.86
CA THR A 461 21.17 30.53 14.98
C THR A 461 21.52 31.62 15.97
N LYS A 462 22.81 31.85 16.24
CA LYS A 462 23.24 32.94 17.13
C LYS A 462 22.77 34.31 16.63
N ASP A 463 22.81 34.49 15.32
CA ASP A 463 22.50 35.77 14.68
C ASP A 463 21.05 35.85 14.18
N GLY A 464 20.23 34.82 14.47
CA GLY A 464 18.78 34.84 14.23
C GLY A 464 18.35 34.60 12.78
N TYR A 465 19.23 34.09 11.91
CA TYR A 465 18.85 33.68 10.54
C TYR A 465 18.09 32.35 10.52
N VAL A 466 18.24 31.54 11.57
CA VAL A 466 17.57 30.25 11.74
C VAL A 466 17.17 30.06 13.20
N ASP A 467 15.88 29.85 13.47
CA ASP A 467 15.36 29.68 14.84
C ASP A 467 15.92 28.43 15.54
N ASN A 468 16.06 27.32 14.81
CA ASN A 468 16.60 26.07 15.34
C ASN A 468 17.32 25.25 14.25
N LEU A 469 18.62 25.09 14.40
CA LEU A 469 19.44 24.26 13.50
C LEU A 469 19.09 22.77 13.52
N GLN A 470 18.58 22.24 14.63
CA GLN A 470 18.19 20.83 14.68
C GLN A 470 17.01 20.54 13.75
N ASP A 471 16.13 21.51 13.52
CA ASP A 471 14.99 21.35 12.61
C ASP A 471 15.41 21.35 11.13
N LEU A 472 16.64 21.79 10.82
CA LEU A 472 17.21 21.81 9.45
C LEU A 472 18.31 20.76 9.22
N ILE A 473 18.94 20.25 10.28
CA ILE A 473 20.08 19.31 10.21
C ILE A 473 19.64 17.86 10.50
N THR A 474 18.51 17.65 11.18
CA THR A 474 17.97 16.30 11.43
C THR A 474 17.07 15.91 10.27
N ILE A 475 17.67 15.56 9.13
CA ILE A 475 16.92 15.17 7.96
C ILE A 475 16.36 13.75 8.18
N ASP A 476 15.05 13.62 8.20
CA ASP A 476 14.32 12.45 8.70
C ASP A 476 14.31 11.27 7.70
N PHE A 477 15.42 10.53 7.64
CA PHE A 477 15.45 9.17 7.11
C PHE A 477 15.23 8.18 8.27
N PRO A 478 14.28 7.23 8.14
CA PRO A 478 13.73 6.48 9.27
C PRO A 478 14.74 5.56 9.99
N GLU A 479 15.99 5.44 9.53
CA GLU A 479 16.99 4.61 10.20
C GLU A 479 18.28 5.33 10.65
N LYS A 480 18.61 6.55 10.18
CA LYS A 480 19.91 7.18 10.52
C LYS A 480 20.00 8.70 10.70
N GLY A 481 19.01 9.49 10.29
CA GLY A 481 19.11 10.97 10.34
C GLY A 481 20.24 11.50 9.45
N MET A 482 19.94 12.05 8.28
CA MET A 482 20.98 12.47 7.34
C MET A 482 21.77 13.65 7.91
N LYS A 483 23.09 13.48 8.11
CA LYS A 483 23.96 14.56 8.59
C LYS A 483 24.42 15.44 7.43
N VAL A 484 24.12 16.73 7.49
CA VAL A 484 24.69 17.72 6.56
C VAL A 484 26.11 18.09 7.01
N LYS A 485 27.08 17.96 6.10
CA LYS A 485 28.46 18.42 6.28
C LYS A 485 28.63 19.78 5.62
N TYR A 486 28.95 20.78 6.44
CA TYR A 486 29.23 22.16 6.01
C TYR A 486 30.74 22.39 5.83
N LEU A 487 31.13 23.11 4.78
CA LEU A 487 32.51 23.45 4.47
C LEU A 487 32.73 24.96 4.66
N PRO A 488 33.37 25.40 5.77
CA PRO A 488 33.58 26.82 6.05
C PRO A 488 34.75 27.42 5.25
N GLY A 489 34.88 28.75 5.32
CA GLY A 489 36.03 29.48 4.79
C GLY A 489 35.84 30.05 3.38
N PHE A 490 34.61 30.06 2.87
CA PHE A 490 34.27 30.71 1.61
C PHE A 490 33.76 32.13 1.81
N THR A 491 33.80 32.88 0.72
CA THR A 491 33.21 34.22 0.58
C THR A 491 32.29 34.24 -0.63
N MET A 492 31.43 35.24 -0.76
CA MET A 492 30.57 35.45 -1.95
C MET A 492 31.37 35.62 -3.25
N THR A 493 32.66 35.97 -3.16
CA THR A 493 33.57 36.09 -4.32
C THR A 493 34.32 34.79 -4.64
N SER A 494 34.13 33.74 -3.85
CA SER A 494 34.71 32.42 -4.11
C SER A 494 34.10 31.80 -5.37
N LYS A 495 34.77 30.80 -5.95
CA LYS A 495 34.33 30.17 -7.20
C LYS A 495 32.93 29.56 -7.01
N ALA A 496 31.99 30.01 -7.83
CA ALA A 496 30.58 29.58 -7.83
C ALA A 496 30.38 28.05 -7.80
N SER A 497 31.27 27.29 -8.46
CA SER A 497 31.20 25.82 -8.50
C SER A 497 31.62 25.11 -7.20
N ASN A 498 32.16 25.83 -6.22
CA ASN A 498 32.62 25.24 -4.97
C ASN A 498 31.43 24.73 -4.15
N ILE A 499 31.63 23.59 -3.51
CA ILE A 499 30.65 22.98 -2.61
C ILE A 499 30.67 23.73 -1.28
N LEU A 500 29.50 24.18 -0.86
CA LEU A 500 29.27 24.83 0.44
C LEU A 500 28.89 23.80 1.50
N MET A 501 28.02 22.85 1.14
CA MET A 501 27.59 21.78 2.04
C MET A 501 27.08 20.57 1.24
N PHE A 502 27.07 19.40 1.88
CA PHE A 502 26.56 18.16 1.28
C PHE A 502 26.03 17.20 2.35
N SER A 503 25.11 16.30 1.98
CA SER A 503 24.59 15.26 2.89
C SER A 503 25.50 14.02 2.93
N GLU A 504 25.29 13.14 3.90
CA GLU A 504 25.73 11.74 3.78
C GLU A 504 25.02 11.05 2.61
N ALA A 505 25.64 9.99 2.09
CA ALA A 505 25.07 9.18 1.01
C ALA A 505 23.86 8.39 1.54
N ASP A 506 22.79 8.34 0.75
CA ASP A 506 21.64 7.48 1.02
C ASP A 506 21.93 6.00 0.65
N GLU A 507 20.91 5.15 0.81
CA GLU A 507 20.99 3.72 0.48
C GLU A 507 21.38 3.46 -0.98
N ASP A 508 21.11 4.42 -1.87
CA ASP A 508 21.41 4.34 -3.31
C ASP A 508 22.78 4.94 -3.66
N GLY A 509 23.58 5.37 -2.66
CA GLY A 509 24.87 6.02 -2.86
C GLY A 509 24.75 7.46 -3.39
N GLN A 510 23.59 8.09 -3.24
CA GLN A 510 23.34 9.46 -3.70
C GLN A 510 23.49 10.47 -2.56
N VAL A 511 24.02 11.65 -2.90
CA VAL A 511 24.26 12.76 -1.99
C VAL A 511 23.59 14.03 -2.48
N ILE A 512 23.03 14.82 -1.58
CA ILE A 512 22.52 16.16 -1.89
C ILE A 512 23.69 17.13 -1.72
N VAL A 513 24.02 17.87 -2.78
CA VAL A 513 25.17 18.78 -2.84
C VAL A 513 24.67 20.20 -3.09
N CYS A 514 25.08 21.13 -2.22
CA CYS A 514 24.82 22.54 -2.35
C CYS A 514 26.12 23.29 -2.71
N ARG A 515 26.05 24.15 -3.73
CA ARG A 515 27.19 24.95 -4.21
C ARG A 515 27.05 26.44 -3.88
N LEU A 516 28.15 27.17 -4.05
CA LEU A 516 28.27 28.63 -3.90
C LEU A 516 27.59 29.45 -5.02
N ASP A 517 26.85 28.82 -5.93
CA ASP A 517 25.91 29.50 -6.83
C ASP A 517 24.45 29.35 -6.37
N GLY A 518 24.23 28.77 -5.18
CA GLY A 518 22.90 28.46 -4.66
C GLY A 518 22.26 27.22 -5.29
N SER A 519 22.94 26.54 -6.22
CA SER A 519 22.40 25.31 -6.80
C SER A 519 22.48 24.17 -5.79
N VAL A 520 21.37 23.42 -5.68
CA VAL A 520 21.27 22.20 -4.88
C VAL A 520 20.87 21.06 -5.82
N LYS A 521 21.71 20.04 -5.90
CA LYS A 521 21.55 18.90 -6.82
C LYS A 521 21.79 17.58 -6.10
N VAL A 522 21.23 16.51 -6.66
CA VAL A 522 21.54 15.14 -6.25
C VAL A 522 22.65 14.63 -7.15
N GLU A 523 23.70 14.10 -6.55
CA GLU A 523 24.90 13.59 -7.22
C GLU A 523 25.26 12.23 -6.64
N THR A 524 26.08 11.47 -7.34
CA THR A 524 26.68 10.25 -6.82
C THR A 524 27.82 10.57 -5.85
N GLU A 525 28.13 9.66 -4.93
CA GLU A 525 29.28 9.81 -4.03
C GLU A 525 30.61 10.00 -4.82
N GLU A 526 30.75 9.34 -5.97
CA GLU A 526 31.92 9.50 -6.84
C GLU A 526 32.05 10.92 -7.40
N GLU A 527 30.95 11.50 -7.91
CA GLU A 527 30.90 12.88 -8.41
C GLU A 527 31.26 13.88 -7.31
N LEU A 528 30.72 13.68 -6.10
CA LEU A 528 31.05 14.50 -4.93
C LEU A 528 32.55 14.43 -4.61
N VAL A 529 33.13 13.22 -4.56
CA VAL A 529 34.57 13.05 -4.27
C VAL A 529 35.44 13.73 -5.33
N GLN A 530 35.05 13.65 -6.61
CA GLN A 530 35.76 14.36 -7.68
C GLN A 530 35.65 15.88 -7.54
N ALA A 531 34.46 16.40 -7.26
CA ALA A 531 34.21 17.82 -7.06
C ALA A 531 35.01 18.37 -5.84
N LEU A 532 35.03 17.65 -4.72
CA LEU A 532 35.81 18.03 -3.54
C LEU A 532 37.33 18.01 -3.80
N LYS A 533 37.83 17.06 -4.60
CA LYS A 533 39.24 17.05 -5.02
C LYS A 533 39.59 18.24 -5.91
N ALA A 534 38.68 18.63 -6.81
CA ALA A 534 38.86 19.78 -7.68
C ALA A 534 38.85 21.12 -6.91
N GLN A 535 38.10 21.21 -5.82
CA GLN A 535 37.99 22.40 -4.97
C GLN A 535 39.20 22.61 -4.03
N LYS A 536 39.98 21.55 -3.76
CA LYS A 536 41.23 21.63 -2.97
C LYS A 536 42.46 22.07 -3.80
N ARG A 537 42.32 22.14 -5.12
CA ARG A 537 43.34 22.64 -6.04
C ARG A 537 43.10 24.11 -6.32
#